data_AF-A0A3C0DZ99-F1
#
_entry.id   AF-A0A3C0DZ99-F1
#
_cell.length_a   1.000
_cell.length_b   1.000
_cell.length_c   1.000
_cell.angle_alpha   90.00
_cell.angle_beta   90.00
_cell.angle_gamma   90.00
#
_symmetry.space_group_name_H-M   'P 1'
#
loop_
_entity.id
_entity.type
_entity.pdbx_description
1 polymer ?
#
loop_
_entity_poly.entity_id
_entity_poly.type
_entity_poly.pdbx_seq_one_letter_code
_entity_poly.pdbx_strand_id
1 'polypeptide(L)' 'IWVGHSDAPDDLPPWAQHQELTLVWTPAVPADFKLKRHFESRGIQALKRAELLGAITRDRPTLAVAGTHGKTTT' A
#
# COMPACT_ATOMS: atom_id res chain seq x y z
N ILE A 1 14.31 5.40 -4.37
CA ILE A 1 13.39 4.23 -4.26
C ILE A 1 14.18 3.13 -3.55
N TRP A 2 13.61 2.51 -2.51
CA TRP A 2 14.23 1.38 -1.80
C TRP A 2 13.40 0.12 -2.05
N VAL A 3 14.07 -1.01 -2.24
CA VAL A 3 13.43 -2.32 -2.40
C VAL A 3 14.14 -3.27 -1.46
N GLY A 4 13.39 -3.91 -0.57
CA GLY A 4 13.90 -4.90 0.37
C GLY A 4 13.14 -6.22 0.26
N HIS A 5 13.79 -7.29 0.73
CA HIS A 5 13.25 -8.64 0.73
C HIS A 5 13.10 -9.23 2.15
N SER A 6 13.43 -8.42 3.17
CA SER A 6 13.33 -8.74 4.58
C SER A 6 12.12 -8.04 5.20
N ASP A 7 11.57 -8.63 6.26
CA ASP A 7 10.52 -8.03 7.07
C ASP A 7 11.05 -7.42 8.39
N ALA A 8 12.37 -7.43 8.59
CA ALA A 8 12.98 -6.85 9.79
C ALA A 8 12.93 -5.30 9.73
N PRO A 9 12.37 -4.62 10.75
CA PRO A 9 12.37 -3.15 10.81
C PRO A 9 13.77 -2.51 10.79
N ASP A 10 14.79 -3.24 11.24
CA ASP A 10 16.17 -2.76 11.27
C ASP A 10 16.78 -2.60 9.86
N ASP A 11 16.22 -3.27 8.85
CA ASP A 11 16.65 -3.16 7.45
C ASP A 11 16.03 -1.95 6.73
N LEU A 12 15.14 -1.21 7.40
CA LEU A 12 14.49 -0.06 6.81
C LEU A 12 15.49 1.09 6.55
N PRO A 13 15.36 1.79 5.41
CA PRO A 13 16.21 2.94 5.12
C PRO A 13 15.93 4.09 6.11
N PRO A 14 16.88 5.01 6.35
CA PRO A 14 16.74 6.07 7.36
C PRO A 14 15.48 6.93 7.23
N TRP A 15 15.02 7.18 6.00
CA TRP A 15 13.81 7.97 5.75
C TRP A 15 12.52 7.28 6.21
N ALA A 16 12.52 5.96 6.45
CA ALA A 16 11.35 5.26 6.97
C ALA A 16 10.98 5.65 8.42
N GLN A 17 11.83 6.44 9.08
CA GLN A 17 11.60 6.97 10.43
C GLN A 17 10.70 8.22 10.44
N HIS A 18 10.43 8.85 9.29
CA HIS A 18 9.54 10.02 9.23
C HIS A 18 8.10 9.67 9.65
N GLN A 19 7.38 10.64 10.22
CA GLN A 19 5.98 10.47 10.62
C GLN A 19 5.00 10.63 9.45
N GLU A 20 5.41 11.38 8.42
CA GLU A 20 4.61 11.61 7.21
C GLU A 20 4.81 10.46 6.21
N LEU A 21 4.23 9.30 6.54
CA LEU A 21 4.27 8.11 5.69
C LEU A 21 2.85 7.56 5.49
N THR A 22 2.58 7.06 4.29
CA THR A 22 1.39 6.27 3.99
C THR A 22 1.80 4.83 3.77
N LEU A 23 1.31 3.90 4.58
CA LEU A 23 1.57 2.48 4.39
C LEU A 23 0.57 1.90 3.38
N VAL A 24 1.09 1.29 2.31
CA VAL A 24 0.28 0.62 1.28
C VAL A 24 0.61 -0.87 1.27
N TRP A 25 -0.41 -1.72 1.35
CA TRP A 25 -0.23 -3.17 1.43
C TRP A 25 -1.21 -3.93 0.54
N THR A 26 -0.93 -5.21 0.29
CA THR A 26 -1.84 -6.12 -0.41
C THR A 26 -2.40 -7.16 0.56
N PRO A 27 -3.67 -7.57 0.42
CA PRO A 27 -4.26 -8.62 1.27
C PRO A 27 -3.51 -9.96 1.33
N ALA A 28 -2.62 -10.24 0.37
CA ALA A 28 -1.78 -11.43 0.35
C ALA A 28 -0.62 -11.38 1.37
N VAL A 29 -0.31 -10.21 1.94
CA VAL A 29 0.69 -10.08 3.00
C VAL A 29 0.13 -10.70 4.30
N PRO A 30 0.89 -11.59 4.97
CA PRO A 30 0.47 -12.19 6.24
C PRO A 30 0.14 -11.16 7.33
N ALA A 31 -0.80 -11.51 8.22
CA ALA A 31 -1.24 -10.61 9.31
C ALA A 31 -0.15 -10.35 10.37
N ASP A 32 0.83 -11.25 10.47
CA ASP A 32 1.99 -11.20 11.36
C ASP A 32 3.24 -10.59 10.69
N PHE A 33 3.13 -10.10 9.45
CA PHE A 33 4.24 -9.45 8.75
C PHE A 33 4.79 -8.27 9.57
N LYS A 34 6.06 -8.38 9.97
CA LYS A 34 6.65 -7.52 11.02
C LYS A 34 6.67 -6.04 10.64
N LEU A 35 7.01 -5.70 9.40
CA LEU A 35 6.99 -4.30 8.94
C LEU A 35 5.60 -3.68 9.01
N LYS A 36 4.56 -4.42 8.62
CA LYS A 36 3.17 -3.92 8.69
C LYS A 36 2.80 -3.58 10.13
N ARG A 37 3.09 -4.50 11.07
CA ARG A 37 2.87 -4.29 12.50
C ARG A 37 3.70 -3.14 13.07
N HIS A 38 4.96 -3.01 12.65
CA HIS A 38 5.86 -1.94 13.08
C HIS A 38 5.33 -0.54 12.70
N PHE A 39 4.81 -0.38 11.48
CA PHE A 39 4.24 0.90 11.06
C PHE A 39 2.86 1.15 11.68
N GLU A 40 2.02 0.12 11.82
CA GLU A 40 0.73 0.24 12.51
C GLU A 40 0.89 0.64 13.98
N SER A 41 1.90 0.10 14.68
CA SER A 41 2.18 0.48 16.08
C SER A 41 2.69 1.91 16.23
N ARG A 42 3.22 2.50 15.14
CA ARG A 42 3.58 3.92 15.06
C ARG A 42 2.40 4.84 14.74
N GLY A 43 1.19 4.29 14.60
CA GLY A 43 -0.01 5.05 14.23
C GLY A 43 -0.10 5.39 12.75
N ILE A 44 0.74 4.79 11.89
CA ILE A 44 0.69 5.00 10.44
C ILE A 44 -0.46 4.17 9.87
N GLN A 45 -1.39 4.84 9.18
CA GLN A 45 -2.56 4.19 8.59
C GLN A 45 -2.15 3.27 7.44
N ALA A 46 -2.59 2.01 7.51
CA ALA A 46 -2.39 1.01 6.48
C ALA A 46 -3.57 0.99 5.49
N LEU A 47 -3.33 1.34 4.23
CA LEU A 47 -4.31 1.32 3.15
C LEU A 47 -4.11 0.10 2.24
N LYS A 48 -5.22 -0.58 1.88
CA LYS A 48 -5.14 -1.62 0.84
C LYS A 48 -4.80 -0.96 -0.49
N ARG A 49 -3.93 -1.58 -1.29
CA ARG A 49 -3.52 -1.04 -2.60
C ARG A 49 -4.71 -0.72 -3.51
N ALA A 50 -5.73 -1.57 -3.54
CA ALA A 50 -6.93 -1.34 -4.35
C ALA A 50 -7.79 -0.18 -3.82
N GLU A 51 -7.84 0.00 -2.50
CA GLU A 51 -8.55 1.10 -1.86
C GLU A 51 -7.87 2.44 -2.14
N LEU A 52 -6.54 2.49 -2.00
CA LEU A 52 -5.76 3.69 -2.34
C LEU A 52 -5.93 4.05 -3.81
N LEU A 53 -5.90 3.07 -4.72
CA LEU A 53 -6.15 3.31 -6.14
C LEU A 53 -7.52 3.96 -6.37
N GLY A 54 -8.57 3.45 -5.72
CA GLY A 54 -9.90 4.05 -5.78
C GLY A 54 -9.99 5.45 -5.18
N ALA A 55 -9.24 5.74 -4.11
CA ALA A 55 -9.17 7.07 -3.52
C ALA A 55 -8.49 8.09 -4.46
N ILE A 56 -7.41 7.69 -5.15
CA ILE A 56 -6.68 8.53 -6.11
C ILE A 56 -7.57 8.92 -7.31
N THR A 57 -8.41 8.00 -7.78
CA THR A 57 -9.25 8.22 -8.97
C THR A 57 -10.58 8.92 -8.65
N ARG A 58 -11.01 8.94 -7.39
CA ARG A 58 -12.31 9.51 -6.96
C ARG A 58 -12.56 10.94 -7.45
N ASP A 59 -11.57 11.80 -7.32
CA ASP A 59 -11.68 13.24 -7.62
C ASP A 59 -11.03 13.63 -8.95
N ARG A 60 -10.82 12.65 -9.84
CA ARG A 60 -10.22 12.84 -11.16
C ARG A 60 -11.20 12.42 -12.25
N PRO A 61 -11.22 13.09 -13.42
CA PRO A 61 -11.86 12.55 -14.61
C PRO A 61 -11.32 11.14 -14.87
N THR A 62 -12.16 10.13 -14.65
CA THR A 62 -11.77 8.72 -14.66
C THR A 62 -12.76 7.94 -15.51
N LEU A 63 -12.26 7.25 -16.53
CA LEU A 63 -13.04 6.25 -17.26
C LEU A 63 -12.93 4.91 -16.50
N ALA A 64 -13.97 4.56 -15.74
CA ALA A 64 -14.01 3.32 -14.98
C ALA A 64 -14.67 2.20 -15.80
N VAL A 65 -13.86 1.29 -16.36
CA VAL A 65 -14.35 0.15 -17.14
C VAL A 65 -14.66 -1.04 -16.21
N ALA A 66 -15.93 -1.42 -16.12
CA ALA A 66 -16.42 -2.57 -15.35
C ALA A 66 -16.76 -3.77 -16.26
N GLY A 67 -16.85 -4.97 -15.69
CA GLY A 67 -17.24 -6.18 -16.42
C GLY A 67 -16.44 -7.41 -15.99
N THR A 68 -16.96 -8.61 -16.24
CA THR A 68 -16.24 -9.86 -15.93
C THR A 68 -15.17 -10.18 -16.98
N HIS A 69 -15.37 -9.76 -18.24
CA HIS A 69 -14.44 -9.94 -19.37
C HIS A 69 -14.18 -8.61 -20.07
N GLY A 70 -13.13 -8.52 -20.92
CA GLY A 70 -12.87 -7.36 -21.79
C GLY A 70 -12.23 -6.12 -21.14
N LYS A 71 -12.07 -6.06 -19.80
CA LYS A 71 -11.54 -4.90 -19.06
C LYS A 71 -10.15 -4.39 -19.50
N THR A 72 -9.30 -5.26 -20.04
CA THR A 72 -7.95 -4.88 -20.50
C THR A 72 -7.95 -4.40 -21.96
N THR A 73 -9.03 -4.66 -22.71
CA THR A 73 -9.12 -4.41 -24.16
C THR A 73 -9.90 -3.14 -24.51
N THR A 74 -10.85 -2.73 -23.66
CA THR A 74 -11.68 -1.52 -23.80
C THR A 74 -10.95 -0.28 -23.28
#